data_AF-A0A7S4UN46-F1
#
_entry.id   AF-A0A7S4UN46-F1
#
_cell.length_a   1.000
_cell.length_b   1.000
_cell.length_c   1.000
_cell.angle_alpha   90.00
_cell.angle_beta   90.00
_cell.angle_gamma   90.00
#
_symmetry.space_group_name_H-M   'P 1'
#
loop_
_entity.id
_entity.type
_entity.pdbx_description
1 polymer ?
#
loop_
_entity_poly.entity_id
_entity_poly.type
_entity_poly.pdbx_seq_one_letter_code
_entity_poly.pdbx_strand_id
1 'polypeptide(L)'
;AAEPCGQGASPAGSRARAPPLPGVTRVGKHRFRAHAFFLNIRLHTMCVPALQRAAQFQAVLREVKEDVAEAGKGGLSEWLVHEALALSCGRHGLTVDDLGLVYRAEVRAKTIIDRDIWGRYSADLRLALAERQLLVAGKAAGWPSLR
;
A
#
# COMPACT_ATOMS: atom_id res chain seq x y z
N ALA A 1 -37.99 4.66 56.33
CA ALA A 1 -37.24 3.58 55.66
C ALA A 1 -37.18 3.92 54.18
N ALA A 2 -35.98 3.84 53.61
CA ALA A 2 -35.59 4.51 52.36
C ALA A 2 -36.06 3.80 51.08
N GLU A 3 -36.14 4.60 50.01
CA GLU A 3 -36.51 4.28 48.63
C GLU A 3 -35.56 3.29 47.91
N PRO A 4 -35.99 2.67 46.80
CA PRO A 4 -35.15 1.87 45.91
C PRO A 4 -34.48 2.73 44.81
N CYS A 5 -33.15 2.89 44.90
CA CYS A 5 -32.28 3.18 43.75
C CYS A 5 -31.96 1.83 43.05
N GLY A 6 -31.83 1.66 41.75
CA GLY A 6 -31.53 2.59 40.66
C GLY A 6 -30.78 1.77 39.58
N GLN A 7 -30.99 2.14 38.32
CA GLN A 7 -30.59 1.45 37.10
C GLN A 7 -29.07 1.31 36.91
N GLY A 8 -28.67 0.34 36.07
CA GLY A 8 -27.30 0.21 35.57
C GLY A 8 -27.25 -0.55 34.24
N ALA A 9 -27.94 -0.03 33.21
CA ALA A 9 -27.74 -0.48 31.84
C ALA A 9 -26.28 -0.24 31.44
N SER A 10 -25.55 -1.32 31.12
CA SER A 10 -24.20 -1.21 30.57
C SER A 10 -24.26 -0.49 29.22
N PRO A 11 -23.54 0.63 29.02
CA PRO A 11 -23.47 1.23 27.71
C PRO A 11 -22.64 0.30 26.81
N ALA A 12 -23.28 -0.21 25.76
CA ALA A 12 -22.60 -0.74 24.58
C ALA A 12 -21.82 0.42 23.94
N GLY A 13 -20.64 0.69 24.50
CA GLY A 13 -19.67 1.61 23.93
C GLY A 13 -19.24 1.07 22.58
N SER A 14 -19.89 1.55 21.51
CA SER A 14 -19.35 1.54 20.17
C SER A 14 -18.01 2.28 20.24
N ARG A 15 -16.93 1.53 20.51
CA ARG A 15 -15.57 2.04 20.42
C ARG A 15 -15.40 2.44 18.97
N ALA A 16 -15.53 3.73 18.69
CA ALA A 16 -15.18 4.34 17.43
C ALA A 16 -13.81 3.79 17.04
N ARG A 17 -13.81 2.89 16.06
CA ARG A 17 -12.63 2.17 15.64
C ARG A 17 -11.71 3.23 15.08
N ALA A 18 -10.56 3.45 15.72
CA ALA A 18 -9.57 4.41 15.23
C ALA A 18 -9.40 4.20 13.72
N PRO A 19 -9.40 5.29 12.93
CA PRO A 19 -9.29 5.18 11.48
C PRO A 19 -8.06 4.34 11.14
N PRO A 20 -8.16 3.43 10.15
CA PRO A 20 -7.02 2.63 9.76
C PRO A 20 -5.85 3.54 9.39
N LEU A 21 -4.65 3.20 9.87
CA LEU A 21 -3.42 3.94 9.55
C LEU A 21 -3.32 4.07 8.02
N PRO A 22 -3.12 5.28 7.46
CA PRO A 22 -2.96 5.46 6.03
C PRO A 22 -1.88 4.53 5.46
N GLY A 23 -2.20 3.81 4.38
CA GLY A 23 -1.29 2.82 3.80
C GLY A 23 -1.28 1.46 4.52
N VAL A 24 -2.04 1.26 5.60
CA VAL A 24 -2.26 -0.06 6.22
C VAL A 24 -3.70 -0.50 6.03
N THR A 25 -3.87 -1.72 5.53
CA THR A 25 -5.18 -2.36 5.34
C THR A 25 -5.32 -3.57 6.24
N ARG A 26 -6.50 -3.74 6.83
CA ARG A 26 -6.85 -4.99 7.53
C ARG A 26 -7.25 -6.03 6.48
N VAL A 27 -6.64 -7.21 6.53
CA VAL A 27 -6.91 -8.35 5.66
C VAL A 27 -7.56 -9.47 6.49
N GLY A 28 -8.87 -9.66 6.33
CA GLY A 28 -9.65 -10.57 7.17
C GLY A 28 -9.82 -10.06 8.61
N LYS A 29 -9.95 -10.96 9.58
CA LYS A 29 -10.25 -10.60 10.97
C LYS A 29 -9.02 -10.10 11.76
N HIS A 30 -7.85 -10.71 11.54
CA HIS A 30 -6.68 -10.57 12.42
C HIS A 30 -5.35 -10.29 11.71
N ARG A 31 -5.35 -9.93 10.43
CA ARG A 31 -4.12 -9.62 9.70
C ARG A 31 -4.13 -8.21 9.15
N PHE A 32 -2.94 -7.66 8.99
CA PHE A 32 -2.69 -6.31 8.50
C PHE A 32 -1.65 -6.38 7.40
N ARG A 33 -1.75 -5.45 6.45
CA ARG A 33 -0.83 -5.36 5.32
C ARG A 33 -0.58 -3.90 4.98
N ALA A 34 0.68 -3.53 4.85
CA ALA A 34 1.08 -2.23 4.36
C ALA A 34 1.07 -2.21 2.82
N HIS A 35 0.82 -1.02 2.27
CA HIS A 35 0.90 -0.78 0.85
C HIS A 35 1.28 0.67 0.56
N ALA A 36 1.94 0.88 -0.55
CA ALA A 36 2.22 2.21 -1.09
C ALA A 36 1.91 2.24 -2.59
N PHE A 37 1.56 3.41 -3.09
CA PHE A 37 1.32 3.66 -4.50
C PHE A 37 2.04 4.93 -4.92
N PHE A 38 2.84 4.83 -5.97
CA PHE A 38 3.60 5.93 -6.56
C PHE A 38 3.93 5.59 -8.02
N LEU A 39 4.01 6.61 -8.88
CA LEU A 39 4.45 6.46 -10.29
C LEU A 39 3.79 5.29 -11.07
N ASN A 40 2.50 5.02 -10.82
CA ASN A 40 1.72 3.93 -11.42
C ASN A 40 2.15 2.51 -11.05
N ILE A 41 2.88 2.34 -9.94
CA ILE A 41 3.14 1.04 -9.31
C ILE A 41 2.58 1.03 -7.89
N ARG A 42 2.00 -0.10 -7.51
CA ARG A 42 1.55 -0.38 -6.14
C ARG A 42 2.40 -1.50 -5.55
N LEU A 43 2.92 -1.23 -4.35
CA LEU A 43 3.66 -2.20 -3.54
C LEU A 43 2.74 -2.68 -2.43
N HIS A 44 2.76 -3.99 -2.17
CA HIS A 44 2.08 -4.63 -1.07
C HIS A 44 3.07 -5.45 -0.28
N THR A 45 3.05 -5.35 1.05
CA THR A 45 3.80 -6.27 1.89
C THR A 45 3.06 -7.58 2.09
N MET A 46 3.72 -8.56 2.69
CA MET A 46 3.07 -9.71 3.28
C MET A 46 2.08 -9.30 4.37
N CYS A 47 1.17 -10.22 4.70
CA CYS A 47 0.22 -10.03 5.78
C CYS A 47 0.86 -10.41 7.12
N VAL A 48 0.75 -9.53 8.12
CA VAL A 48 1.27 -9.74 9.47
C VAL A 48 0.14 -9.66 10.51
N PRO A 49 0.21 -10.41 11.63
CA PRO A 49 -0.84 -10.40 12.65
C PRO A 49 -0.84 -9.14 13.51
N ALA A 50 0.32 -8.49 13.66
CA ALA A 50 0.50 -7.32 14.52
C ALA A 50 0.37 -6.01 13.73
N LEU A 51 -0.50 -5.11 14.19
CA LEU A 51 -0.66 -3.77 13.60
C LEU A 51 0.65 -2.97 13.66
N GLN A 52 1.41 -3.09 14.76
CA GLN A 52 2.69 -2.40 14.93
C GLN A 52 3.71 -2.81 13.85
N ARG A 53 3.77 -4.10 13.50
CA ARG A 53 4.65 -4.58 12.43
C ARG A 53 4.19 -4.06 11.06
N ALA A 54 2.88 -4.02 10.80
CA ALA A 54 2.36 -3.42 9.58
C ALA A 54 2.61 -1.90 9.51
N ALA A 55 2.60 -1.20 10.65
CA ALA A 55 2.95 0.21 10.72
C ALA A 55 4.45 0.44 10.43
N GLN A 56 5.33 -0.43 10.94
CA GLN A 56 6.77 -0.40 10.61
C GLN A 56 6.98 -0.60 9.11
N PHE A 57 6.31 -1.59 8.50
CA PHE A 57 6.35 -1.80 7.05
C PHE A 57 5.82 -0.60 6.27
N GLN A 58 4.76 0.05 6.76
CA GLN A 58 4.23 1.26 6.14
C GLN A 58 5.23 2.42 6.19
N ALA A 59 5.99 2.57 7.28
CA ALA A 59 7.00 3.60 7.40
C ALA A 59 8.11 3.42 6.34
N VAL A 60 8.60 2.19 6.17
CA VAL A 60 9.55 1.84 5.10
C VAL A 60 8.97 2.18 3.72
N LEU A 61 7.76 1.74 3.41
CA LEU A 61 7.15 2.01 2.10
C LEU A 61 6.87 3.50 1.85
N ARG A 62 6.70 4.31 2.90
CA ARG A 62 6.56 5.76 2.79
C ARG A 62 7.88 6.41 2.42
N GLU A 63 8.98 6.05 3.08
CA GLU A 63 10.32 6.55 2.77
C GLU A 63 10.74 6.17 1.34
N VAL A 64 10.51 4.92 0.94
CA VAL A 64 10.76 4.47 -0.44
C VAL A 64 9.98 5.32 -1.44
N LYS A 65 8.72 5.63 -1.15
CA LYS A 65 7.91 6.49 -2.02
C LYS A 65 8.51 7.90 -2.13
N GLU A 66 9.00 8.47 -1.05
CA GLU A 66 9.60 9.80 -1.01
C GLU A 66 10.92 9.82 -1.78
N ASP A 67 11.81 8.86 -1.52
CA ASP A 67 13.10 8.72 -2.20
C ASP A 67 12.92 8.50 -3.71
N VAL A 68 12.01 7.60 -4.11
CA VAL A 68 11.71 7.33 -5.52
C VAL A 68 11.02 8.52 -6.18
N ALA A 69 10.17 9.27 -5.48
CA ALA A 69 9.52 10.46 -6.06
C ALA A 69 10.52 11.60 -6.30
N GLU A 70 11.50 11.77 -5.41
CA GLU A 70 12.51 12.80 -5.55
C GLU A 70 13.52 12.48 -6.65
N ALA A 71 14.03 11.24 -6.70
CA ALA A 71 14.98 10.79 -7.70
C ALA A 71 14.33 10.46 -9.07
N GLY A 72 13.07 10.04 -9.07
CA GLY A 72 12.34 9.54 -10.24
C GLY A 72 11.80 10.62 -11.19
N LYS A 73 12.26 11.86 -11.11
CA LYS A 73 11.88 12.95 -12.04
C LYS A 73 12.19 12.61 -13.52
N GLY A 74 13.13 11.68 -13.77
CA GLY A 74 13.46 11.13 -15.09
C GLY A 74 12.76 9.82 -15.46
N GLY A 75 11.91 9.26 -14.59
CA GLY A 75 11.26 7.96 -14.79
C GLY A 75 11.54 6.97 -13.67
N LEU A 76 10.77 5.87 -13.66
CA LEU A 76 10.89 4.80 -12.67
C LEU A 76 11.75 3.67 -13.23
N SER A 77 12.87 3.36 -12.59
CA SER A 77 13.74 2.23 -12.91
C SER A 77 13.74 1.18 -11.80
N GLU A 78 14.10 -0.06 -12.13
CA GLU A 78 14.20 -1.16 -11.17
C GLU A 78 15.27 -0.88 -10.11
N TRP A 79 16.46 -0.44 -10.55
CA TRP A 79 17.58 -0.10 -9.67
C TRP A 79 17.19 0.94 -8.62
N LEU A 80 16.50 2.02 -9.02
CA LEU A 80 16.09 3.08 -8.10
C LEU A 80 15.16 2.56 -6.99
N VAL A 81 14.23 1.67 -7.33
CA VAL A 81 13.30 1.10 -6.34
C VAL A 81 14.03 0.15 -5.40
N HIS A 82 14.94 -0.69 -5.90
CA HIS A 82 15.74 -1.59 -5.06
C HIS A 82 16.68 -0.83 -4.14
N GLU A 83 17.34 0.22 -4.61
CA GLU A 83 18.21 1.06 -3.80
C GLU A 83 17.43 1.74 -2.67
N ALA A 84 16.30 2.38 -3.00
CA ALA A 84 15.43 3.01 -2.01
C ALA A 84 14.89 1.99 -0.98
N LEU A 85 14.53 0.78 -1.43
CA LEU A 85 14.11 -0.31 -0.55
C LEU A 85 15.22 -0.75 0.39
N ALA A 86 16.42 -1.01 -0.11
CA ALA A 86 17.55 -1.45 0.69
C ALA A 86 17.91 -0.40 1.76
N LEU A 87 17.98 0.86 1.36
CA LEU A 87 18.32 1.98 2.23
C LEU A 87 17.25 2.22 3.32
N SER A 88 15.97 2.24 2.94
CA SER A 88 14.86 2.38 3.87
C SER A 88 14.74 1.17 4.81
N CYS A 89 14.92 -0.07 4.31
CA CYS A 89 14.93 -1.27 5.16
C CYS A 89 16.08 -1.21 6.19
N GLY A 90 17.28 -0.81 5.77
CA GLY A 90 18.44 -0.66 6.65
C GLY A 90 18.18 0.31 7.82
N ARG A 91 17.53 1.44 7.57
CA ARG A 91 17.14 2.42 8.62
C ARG A 91 16.16 1.85 9.65
N HIS A 92 15.36 0.87 9.26
CA HIS A 92 14.34 0.24 10.11
C HIS A 92 14.78 -1.11 10.70
N GLY A 93 16.03 -1.53 10.46
CA GLY A 93 16.55 -2.82 10.91
C GLY A 93 15.83 -4.00 10.25
N LEU A 94 15.46 -3.87 8.98
CA LEU A 94 14.77 -4.87 8.18
C LEU A 94 15.61 -5.24 6.95
N THR A 95 15.32 -6.40 6.38
CA THR A 95 15.72 -6.78 5.03
C THR A 95 14.56 -6.56 4.05
N VAL A 96 14.84 -6.52 2.75
CA VAL A 96 13.78 -6.44 1.73
C VAL A 96 12.90 -7.70 1.78
N ASP A 97 13.49 -8.86 2.06
CA ASP A 97 12.77 -10.14 2.17
C ASP A 97 11.77 -10.16 3.34
N ASP A 98 12.07 -9.48 4.45
CA ASP A 98 11.15 -9.35 5.59
C ASP A 98 9.81 -8.70 5.21
N LEU A 99 9.81 -7.86 4.17
CA LEU A 99 8.61 -7.18 3.71
C LEU A 99 7.68 -8.12 2.92
N GLY A 100 8.22 -9.19 2.32
CA GLY A 100 7.48 -10.11 1.44
C GLY A 100 6.71 -9.37 0.34
N LEU A 101 7.44 -8.58 -0.45
CA LEU A 101 6.83 -7.64 -1.39
C LEU A 101 6.15 -8.33 -2.57
N VAL A 102 5.00 -7.76 -2.93
CA VAL A 102 4.30 -8.04 -4.19
C VAL A 102 3.99 -6.71 -4.86
N TYR A 103 4.29 -6.64 -6.14
CA TYR A 103 4.18 -5.47 -7.00
C TYR A 103 2.99 -5.62 -7.94
N ARG A 104 2.41 -4.50 -8.34
CA ARG A 104 1.37 -4.44 -9.37
C ARG A 104 1.38 -3.09 -10.07
N ALA A 105 1.26 -3.08 -11.39
CA ALA A 105 1.02 -1.86 -12.14
C ALA A 105 -0.41 -1.35 -11.94
N GLU A 106 -0.61 -0.04 -11.80
CA GLU A 106 -1.93 0.56 -11.60
C GLU A 106 -2.05 1.93 -12.26
N VAL A 107 -3.05 2.08 -13.13
CA VAL A 107 -3.44 3.35 -13.73
C VAL A 107 -4.83 3.73 -13.24
N ARG A 108 -4.94 4.92 -12.65
CA ARG A 108 -6.23 5.47 -12.23
C ARG A 108 -6.96 6.07 -13.43
N ALA A 109 -8.16 5.56 -13.69
CA ALA A 109 -9.03 5.99 -14.79
C ALA A 109 -10.45 6.36 -14.31
N LYS A 110 -10.62 6.60 -13.01
CA LYS A 110 -11.92 6.90 -12.39
C LYS A 110 -12.69 8.02 -13.07
N THR A 111 -12.01 9.08 -13.50
CA THR A 111 -12.69 10.23 -14.11
C THR A 111 -13.20 9.97 -15.53
N ILE A 112 -12.83 8.84 -16.15
CA ILE A 112 -13.12 8.58 -17.57
C ILE A 112 -13.93 7.30 -17.77
N ILE A 113 -13.63 6.26 -17.00
CA ILE A 113 -14.32 4.96 -17.07
C ILE A 113 -14.77 4.45 -15.70
N ASP A 114 -14.78 5.32 -14.68
CA ASP A 114 -15.19 5.03 -13.29
C ASP A 114 -14.52 3.80 -12.65
N ARG A 115 -13.31 3.45 -13.11
CA ARG A 115 -12.53 2.35 -12.53
C ARG A 115 -11.03 2.60 -12.61
N ASP A 116 -10.29 1.88 -11.80
CA ASP A 116 -8.84 1.78 -11.91
C ASP A 116 -8.48 0.55 -12.76
N ILE A 117 -7.43 0.64 -13.57
CA ILE A 117 -6.92 -0.47 -14.37
C ILE A 117 -5.71 -1.03 -13.65
N TRP A 118 -5.73 -2.34 -13.41
CA TRP A 118 -4.72 -3.05 -12.62
C TRP A 118 -4.01 -4.08 -13.50
N GLY A 119 -2.69 -4.12 -13.41
CA GLY A 119 -1.88 -5.22 -13.90
C GLY A 119 -1.98 -6.45 -12.99
N ARG A 120 -1.17 -7.46 -13.29
CA ARG A 120 -1.08 -8.67 -12.48
C ARG A 120 -0.20 -8.43 -11.26
N TYR A 121 -0.46 -9.19 -10.21
CA TYR A 121 0.43 -9.26 -9.06
C TYR A 121 1.68 -10.06 -9.43
N SER A 122 2.86 -9.53 -9.09
CA SER A 122 4.14 -10.18 -9.33
C SER A 122 5.06 -9.96 -8.13
N ALA A 123 5.83 -10.99 -7.75
CA ALA A 123 6.96 -10.82 -6.83
C ALA A 123 8.21 -10.28 -7.55
N ASP A 124 8.25 -10.39 -8.88
CA ASP A 124 9.28 -9.81 -9.72
C ASP A 124 8.92 -8.37 -10.08
N LEU A 125 9.72 -7.42 -9.56
CA LEU A 125 9.57 -5.99 -9.81
C LEU A 125 9.74 -5.64 -11.30
N ARG A 126 10.65 -6.32 -12.01
CA ARG A 126 10.91 -6.06 -13.42
C ARG A 126 9.68 -6.34 -14.28
N LEU A 127 8.98 -7.44 -14.01
CA LEU A 127 7.71 -7.76 -14.67
C LEU A 127 6.64 -6.70 -14.39
N ALA A 128 6.51 -6.27 -13.13
CA ALA A 128 5.55 -5.21 -12.77
C ALA A 128 5.89 -3.86 -13.42
N LEU A 129 7.18 -3.54 -13.58
CA LEU A 129 7.63 -2.33 -14.26
C LEU A 129 7.36 -2.38 -15.77
N ALA A 130 7.54 -3.54 -16.41
CA ALA A 130 7.20 -3.75 -17.81
C ALA A 130 5.68 -3.57 -18.04
N GLU A 131 4.83 -4.19 -17.20
CA GLU A 131 3.38 -3.96 -17.25
C GLU A 131 3.03 -2.48 -17.01
N ARG A 132 3.73 -1.81 -16.09
CA ARG A 132 3.54 -0.38 -15.82
C ARG A 132 3.87 0.49 -17.03
N GLN A 133 4.91 0.16 -17.80
CA GLN A 133 5.21 0.86 -19.06
C GLN A 133 4.08 0.69 -20.08
N LEU A 134 3.57 -0.55 -20.25
CA LEU A 134 2.44 -0.82 -21.15
C LEU A 134 1.18 -0.03 -20.76
N LEU A 135 0.81 -0.04 -19.46
CA LEU A 135 -0.37 0.68 -18.99
C LEU A 135 -0.23 2.20 -19.12
N VAL A 136 0.95 2.75 -18.86
CA VAL A 136 1.21 4.19 -19.02
C VAL A 136 1.20 4.59 -20.50
N ALA A 137 1.80 3.78 -21.38
CA ALA A 137 1.77 4.01 -22.82
C ALA A 137 0.34 3.94 -23.38
N GLY A 138 -0.45 2.93 -23.02
CA GLY A 138 -1.85 2.83 -23.43
C GLY A 138 -2.70 3.98 -22.87
N LYS A 139 -2.42 4.45 -21.65
CA LYS A 139 -3.06 5.67 -21.13
C LYS A 139 -2.77 6.88 -22.01
N ALA A 140 -1.53 7.04 -22.46
CA ALA A 140 -1.12 8.14 -23.35
C ALA A 140 -1.71 8.03 -24.76
N ALA A 141 -1.85 6.80 -25.29
CA ALA A 141 -2.47 6.52 -26.58
C ALA A 141 -4.01 6.57 -26.56
N GLY A 142 -4.61 6.58 -25.37
CA GLY A 142 -6.05 6.64 -25.15
C GLY A 142 -6.67 5.32 -24.68
N TRP A 143 -7.71 5.41 -23.86
CA TRP A 143 -8.34 4.28 -23.15
C TRP A 143 -8.79 3.08 -23.99
N PRO A 144 -9.22 3.22 -25.26
CA PRO A 144 -9.51 2.06 -26.09
C PRO A 144 -8.31 1.11 -26.27
N SER A 145 -7.08 1.63 -26.19
CA SER A 145 -5.85 0.82 -26.28
C SER A 145 -5.50 0.04 -25.01
N LEU A 146 -6.25 0.25 -23.92
CA LEU A 146 -6.13 -0.47 -22.64
C LEU A 146 -7.20 -1.56 -22.47
N ARG A 147 -7.96 -1.88 -23.53
CA ARG A 147 -8.91 -2.99 -23.56
C ARG A 147 -8.23 -4.32 -23.79
#